data_AF-A0A7J5ERE9-F1
#
_entry.id   AF-A0A7J5ERE9-F1
#
_cell.length_a   1.000
_cell.length_b   1.000
_cell.length_c   1.000
_cell.angle_alpha   90.00
_cell.angle_beta   90.00
_cell.angle_gamma   90.00
#
_symmetry.space_group_name_H-M   'P 1'
#
loop_
_entity.id
_entity.type
_entity.pdbx_description
1 polymer ?
#
loop_
_entity_poly.entity_id
_entity_poly.type
_entity_poly.pdbx_seq_one_letter_code
_entity_poly.pdbx_strand_id
1 'polypeptide(L)'
;MFTEVWIWEYARPGCSAQEMEVYYHPGLRYWLIPGTSLEPYEEMVRWYMLKPDGEVLEAYSDAEYRASNLLASYRYDTTTYSSFNAGWQKGTDRQFVGDSLLWSRTFTATEYVMPTVKTPEHKQIYLADTWVNLAPLYAFNSIDLPCKLPIAFPHGFPSNMVVVKGRTTPVYGDVSYNLKHVGFTQYYVNLHDYRRVR
;
A
#
# COMPACT_ATOMS: atom_id res chain seq x y z
N MET A 1 -18.38 -2.17 3.45
CA MET A 1 -17.63 -2.76 4.58
C MET A 1 -16.36 -3.37 4.04
N PHE A 2 -15.20 -3.01 4.57
CA PHE A 2 -13.93 -3.66 4.25
C PHE A 2 -13.80 -4.92 5.09
N THR A 3 -13.43 -6.03 4.46
CA THR A 3 -13.47 -7.37 5.09
C THR A 3 -12.12 -8.07 5.14
N GLU A 4 -11.10 -7.49 4.52
CA GLU A 4 -9.72 -7.99 4.61
C GLU A 4 -8.80 -6.86 5.09
N VAL A 5 -7.85 -7.17 5.97
CA VAL A 5 -6.75 -6.29 6.38
C VAL A 5 -5.43 -6.88 5.91
N TRP A 6 -4.55 -6.01 5.42
CA TRP A 6 -3.21 -6.33 4.96
C TRP A 6 -2.23 -5.49 5.77
N ILE A 7 -1.33 -6.15 6.49
CA ILE A 7 -0.38 -5.50 7.41
C ILE A 7 1.03 -5.75 6.90
N TRP A 8 1.74 -4.66 6.62
CA TRP A 8 3.18 -4.69 6.43
C TRP A 8 3.87 -4.19 7.68
N GLU A 9 4.87 -4.92 8.15
CA GLU A 9 5.82 -4.43 9.12
C GLU A 9 6.98 -3.77 8.36
N TYR A 10 7.46 -2.62 8.86
CA TYR A 10 8.56 -1.88 8.27
C TYR A 10 9.49 -1.33 9.34
N ALA A 11 10.76 -1.16 8.99
CA ALA A 11 11.78 -0.64 9.90
C ALA A 11 12.72 0.30 9.15
N ARG A 12 13.08 1.40 9.83
CA ARG A 12 14.14 2.32 9.44
C ARG A 12 15.43 1.99 10.18
N PRO A 13 16.59 2.40 9.67
CA PRO A 13 17.86 2.14 10.33
C PRO A 13 17.86 2.87 11.69
N GLY A 14 18.04 2.12 12.77
CA GLY A 14 18.05 2.67 14.13
C GLY A 14 16.68 2.95 14.76
N CYS A 15 15.58 2.60 14.10
CA CYS A 15 14.23 2.71 14.66
C CYS A 15 13.65 1.33 15.00
N SER A 16 12.68 1.28 15.93
CA SER A 16 11.86 0.09 16.13
C SER A 16 11.00 -0.18 14.90
N ALA A 17 10.70 -1.45 14.64
CA ALA A 17 9.74 -1.83 13.61
C ALA A 17 8.35 -1.24 13.92
N GLN A 18 7.65 -0.83 12.87
CA GLN A 18 6.32 -0.24 12.88
C GLN A 18 5.42 -1.02 11.91
N GLU A 19 4.11 -0.87 12.08
CA GLU A 19 3.12 -1.55 11.23
C GLU A 19 2.34 -0.54 10.40
N MET A 20 2.07 -0.93 9.16
CA MET A 20 1.24 -0.21 8.21
C MET A 20 0.10 -1.13 7.82
N GLU A 21 -1.12 -0.74 8.15
CA GLU A 21 -2.34 -1.50 7.87
C GLU A 21 -3.14 -0.86 6.74
N VAL A 22 -3.65 -1.67 5.83
CA VAL A 22 -4.58 -1.22 4.81
C VAL A 22 -5.71 -2.23 4.67
N TYR A 23 -6.90 -1.71 4.37
CA TYR A 23 -8.12 -2.50 4.35
C TYR A 23 -8.60 -2.67 2.90
N TYR A 24 -9.13 -3.84 2.59
CA TYR A 24 -9.61 -4.18 1.25
C TYR A 24 -11.09 -4.55 1.27
N HIS A 25 -11.83 -4.05 0.29
CA HIS A 25 -13.23 -4.38 0.05
C HIS A 25 -13.33 -5.28 -1.19
N PRO A 26 -13.49 -6.61 -1.05
CA PRO A 26 -13.45 -7.53 -2.20
C PRO A 26 -14.52 -7.28 -3.26
N GLY A 27 -15.75 -6.94 -2.84
CA GLY A 27 -16.85 -6.68 -3.76
C GLY A 27 -16.67 -5.45 -4.65
N LEU A 28 -16.20 -4.33 -4.08
CA LEU A 28 -15.98 -3.07 -4.81
C LEU A 28 -14.55 -2.93 -5.34
N ARG A 29 -13.63 -3.77 -4.84
CA ARG A 29 -12.18 -3.73 -5.09
C ARG A 29 -11.52 -2.42 -4.65
N TYR A 30 -11.99 -1.86 -3.54
CA TYR A 30 -11.48 -0.61 -2.98
C TYR A 30 -10.40 -0.90 -1.94
N TRP A 31 -9.38 -0.05 -1.90
CA TRP A 31 -8.41 -0.01 -0.82
C TRP A 31 -8.72 1.17 0.10
N LEU A 32 -8.54 0.98 1.40
CA LEU A 32 -8.66 2.02 2.41
C LEU A 32 -7.36 2.07 3.21
N ILE A 33 -6.76 3.26 3.24
CA ILE A 33 -5.56 3.57 4.01
C ILE A 33 -6.01 4.46 5.17
N PRO A 34 -5.95 3.99 6.42
CA PRO A 34 -6.27 4.84 7.57
C PRO A 34 -5.16 5.89 7.78
N GLY A 35 -5.50 7.02 8.38
CA GLY A 35 -4.53 8.09 8.69
C GLY A 35 -3.36 7.62 9.54
N THR A 36 -3.57 6.62 10.40
CA THR A 36 -2.54 5.99 11.24
C THR A 36 -1.48 5.23 10.47
N SER A 37 -1.71 4.91 9.20
CA SER A 37 -0.77 4.20 8.32
C SER A 37 0.02 5.13 7.39
N LEU A 38 -0.05 6.44 7.65
CA LEU A 38 0.56 7.47 6.81
C LEU A 38 1.70 8.19 7.54
N GLU A 39 2.61 8.72 6.74
CA GLU A 39 3.74 9.54 7.18
C GLU A 39 3.97 10.75 6.26
N PRO A 40 4.19 11.96 6.82
CA PRO A 40 3.98 12.28 8.23
C PRO A 40 2.52 12.03 8.64
N TYR A 41 2.32 11.72 9.93
CA TYR A 41 0.98 11.57 10.48
C TYR A 41 0.31 12.95 10.50
N GLU A 42 -0.86 13.04 9.88
CA GLU A 42 -1.66 14.26 9.83
C GLU A 42 -2.97 14.04 10.60
N GLU A 43 -3.11 14.67 11.76
CA GLU A 43 -4.30 14.52 12.63
C GLU A 43 -5.62 14.86 11.93
N MET A 44 -5.55 15.74 10.93
CA MET A 44 -6.72 16.15 10.15
C MET A 44 -7.16 15.08 9.16
N VAL A 45 -6.25 14.21 8.70
CA VAL A 45 -6.53 13.15 7.73
C VAL A 45 -7.06 11.93 8.45
N ARG A 46 -8.27 11.49 8.07
CA ARG A 46 -8.91 10.30 8.64
C ARG A 46 -8.54 9.05 7.86
N TRP A 47 -8.67 9.11 6.53
CA TRP A 47 -8.36 7.99 5.64
C TRP A 47 -8.31 8.43 4.17
N TYR A 48 -7.67 7.61 3.35
CA TYR A 48 -7.76 7.63 1.89
C TYR A 48 -8.45 6.38 1.39
N MET A 49 -9.35 6.51 0.42
CA MET A 49 -10.02 5.40 -0.25
C MET A 49 -9.67 5.40 -1.73
N LEU A 50 -9.02 4.35 -2.20
CA LEU A 50 -8.55 4.20 -3.56
C LEU A 50 -9.49 3.28 -4.32
N LYS A 51 -10.08 3.82 -5.39
CA LYS A 51 -10.99 3.09 -6.26
C LYS A 51 -10.23 2.51 -7.46
N PRO A 52 -10.69 1.40 -8.04
CA PRO A 52 -10.03 0.76 -9.18
C PRO A 52 -10.04 1.61 -10.46
N ASP A 53 -10.87 2.64 -10.54
CA ASP A 53 -11.00 3.56 -11.68
C ASP A 53 -10.04 4.76 -11.61
N GLY A 54 -9.18 4.81 -10.60
CA GLY A 54 -8.19 5.88 -10.43
C GLY A 54 -8.63 7.00 -9.50
N GLU A 55 -9.90 7.06 -9.08
CA GLU A 55 -10.35 8.07 -8.12
C GLU A 55 -9.84 7.73 -6.71
N VAL A 56 -9.29 8.73 -6.02
CA VAL A 56 -8.96 8.65 -4.60
C VAL A 56 -9.82 9.63 -3.84
N LEU A 57 -10.50 9.13 -2.82
CA LEU A 57 -11.24 9.97 -1.88
C LEU A 57 -10.40 10.19 -0.63
N GLU A 58 -10.22 11.45 -0.25
CA GLU A 58 -9.60 11.82 1.02
C GLU A 58 -10.68 12.27 1.99
N ALA A 59 -10.75 11.63 3.15
CA ALA A 59 -11.56 12.09 4.26
C ALA A 59 -10.70 12.85 5.25
N TYR A 60 -11.06 14.10 5.51
CA TYR A 60 -10.32 14.97 6.43
C TYR A 60 -11.24 15.87 7.24
N SER A 61 -10.67 16.54 8.24
CA SER A 61 -11.34 17.56 9.05
C SER A 61 -10.65 18.90 8.81
N ASP A 62 -11.42 19.99 8.82
CA ASP A 62 -10.88 21.32 8.59
C ASP A 62 -11.15 22.20 9.81
N ALA A 63 -10.07 22.58 10.49
CA ALA A 63 -10.11 23.42 11.69
C ALA A 63 -10.60 24.84 11.40
N GLU A 64 -10.31 25.38 10.21
CA GLU A 64 -10.71 26.73 9.81
C GLU A 64 -12.22 26.82 9.53
N TYR A 65 -12.79 25.78 8.91
CA TYR A 65 -14.21 25.73 8.57
C TYR A 65 -15.10 25.15 9.67
N ARG A 66 -14.54 24.78 10.83
CA ARG A 66 -15.23 24.03 11.91
C ARG A 66 -15.98 22.80 11.38
N ALA A 67 -15.53 22.25 10.25
CA ALA A 67 -16.20 21.16 9.56
C ALA A 67 -15.47 19.87 9.89
N SER A 68 -16.12 19.04 10.69
CA SER A 68 -15.73 17.64 10.81
C SER A 68 -16.35 16.90 9.61
N ASN A 69 -15.52 16.14 8.87
CA ASN A 69 -15.93 15.26 7.77
C ASN A 69 -16.13 15.94 6.40
N LEU A 70 -15.01 16.39 5.82
CA LEU A 70 -14.93 16.79 4.41
C LEU A 70 -14.41 15.63 3.56
N LEU A 71 -14.79 15.63 2.28
CA LEU A 71 -14.32 14.68 1.29
C LEU A 71 -13.73 15.40 0.08
N ALA A 72 -12.42 15.29 -0.12
CA ALA A 72 -11.74 15.73 -1.34
C ALA A 72 -11.56 14.55 -2.31
N SER A 73 -11.28 14.86 -3.58
CA SER A 73 -11.09 13.84 -4.62
C SER A 73 -9.86 14.12 -5.45
N TYR A 74 -9.04 13.09 -5.62
CA TYR A 74 -7.80 13.10 -6.39
C TYR A 74 -7.84 11.99 -7.44
N ARG A 75 -6.82 11.96 -8.30
CA ARG A 75 -6.62 10.87 -9.25
C ARG A 75 -5.20 10.34 -9.20
N TYR A 76 -5.07 9.05 -9.44
CA TYR A 76 -3.79 8.40 -9.68
C TYR A 76 -3.79 7.73 -11.06
N ASP A 77 -2.59 7.39 -11.55
CA ASP A 77 -2.42 6.66 -12.79
C ASP A 77 -2.88 5.20 -12.63
N THR A 78 -3.91 4.82 -13.39
CA THR A 78 -4.47 3.46 -13.38
C THR A 78 -3.68 2.46 -14.21
N THR A 79 -2.44 2.78 -14.60
CA THR A 79 -1.58 1.87 -15.36
C THR A 79 -1.41 0.56 -14.62
N THR A 80 -1.96 -0.50 -15.21
CA THR A 80 -1.79 -1.88 -14.75
C THR A 80 -0.87 -2.62 -15.70
N TYR A 81 -0.07 -3.52 -15.16
CA TYR A 81 0.78 -4.40 -15.94
C TYR A 81 0.23 -5.83 -15.87
N SER A 82 0.20 -6.53 -17.00
CA SER A 82 -0.11 -7.96 -17.07
C SER A 82 1.14 -8.83 -17.04
N SER A 83 2.32 -8.24 -17.26
CA SER A 83 3.63 -8.88 -17.25
C SER A 83 4.66 -7.96 -16.59
N PHE A 84 5.85 -8.49 -16.30
CA PHE A 84 6.97 -7.66 -15.86
C PHE A 84 7.44 -6.73 -16.99
N ASN A 85 7.78 -5.50 -16.64
CA ASN A 85 8.46 -4.57 -17.52
C ASN A 85 9.91 -5.01 -17.77
N ALA A 86 10.55 -4.42 -18.78
CA ALA A 86 11.96 -4.69 -19.07
C ALA A 86 12.86 -4.39 -17.86
N GLY A 87 13.82 -5.28 -17.60
CA GLY A 87 14.82 -5.14 -16.55
C GLY A 87 14.58 -6.01 -15.31
N TRP A 88 13.36 -6.49 -15.07
CA TRP A 88 13.09 -7.42 -13.97
C TRP A 88 13.77 -8.77 -14.22
N GLN A 89 14.58 -9.22 -13.25
CA GLN A 89 15.23 -10.52 -13.28
C GLN A 89 14.66 -11.41 -12.18
N LYS A 90 14.15 -12.58 -12.56
CA LYS A 90 13.66 -13.57 -11.60
C LYS A 90 14.83 -14.27 -10.94
N GLY A 91 14.87 -14.23 -9.61
CA GLY A 91 15.83 -14.97 -8.80
C GLY A 91 15.44 -16.44 -8.62
N THR A 92 16.20 -17.15 -7.80
CA THR A 92 15.93 -18.55 -7.47
C THR A 92 15.48 -18.73 -6.03
N ASP A 93 15.71 -17.74 -5.16
CA ASP A 93 15.29 -17.83 -3.78
C ASP A 93 13.76 -17.73 -3.64
N ARG A 94 13.23 -18.45 -2.66
CA ARG A 94 11.81 -18.46 -2.33
C ARG A 94 11.63 -18.25 -0.84
N GLN A 95 10.68 -17.39 -0.49
CA GLN A 95 10.30 -17.16 0.90
C GLN A 95 8.84 -17.50 1.11
N PHE A 96 8.56 -18.13 2.24
CA PHE A 96 7.20 -18.36 2.70
C PHE A 96 6.84 -17.30 3.72
N VAL A 97 5.66 -16.70 3.57
CA VAL A 97 5.17 -15.66 4.47
C VAL A 97 3.71 -15.90 4.80
N GLY A 98 3.34 -15.64 6.04
CA GLY A 98 2.02 -15.89 6.62
C GLY A 98 2.06 -16.98 7.68
N ASP A 99 1.01 -17.02 8.50
CA ASP A 99 0.85 -17.99 9.57
C ASP A 99 -0.37 -18.88 9.30
N SER A 100 -0.12 -20.17 9.02
CA SER A 100 -1.18 -21.15 8.78
C SER A 100 -2.10 -21.37 9.98
N LEU A 101 -1.72 -20.93 11.19
CA LEU A 101 -2.44 -21.22 12.43
C LEU A 101 -3.56 -20.22 12.74
N LEU A 102 -3.59 -19.04 12.11
CA LEU A 102 -4.48 -17.93 12.50
C LEU A 102 -5.48 -17.51 11.41
N TRP A 103 -5.90 -18.43 10.53
CA TRP A 103 -6.76 -18.11 9.36
C TRP A 103 -6.16 -17.02 8.45
N SER A 104 -4.85 -16.80 8.56
CA SER A 104 -4.14 -15.83 7.75
C SER A 104 -3.74 -16.46 6.42
N ARG A 105 -3.79 -15.66 5.35
CA ARG A 105 -3.37 -16.14 4.02
C ARG A 105 -1.86 -16.29 3.99
N THR A 106 -1.42 -17.38 3.37
CA THR A 106 -0.01 -17.71 3.18
C THR A 106 0.42 -17.45 1.74
N PHE A 107 1.64 -16.94 1.56
CA PHE A 107 2.21 -16.61 0.27
C PHE A 107 3.54 -17.33 0.09
N THR A 108 3.74 -17.89 -1.11
CA THR A 108 5.05 -18.36 -1.56
C THR A 108 5.61 -17.32 -2.51
N ALA A 109 6.52 -16.50 -2.00
CA ALA A 109 7.13 -15.41 -2.74
C ALA A 109 8.39 -15.89 -3.45
N THR A 110 8.59 -15.44 -4.69
CA THR A 110 9.84 -15.63 -5.43
C THR A 110 10.64 -14.35 -5.41
N GLU A 111 11.95 -14.47 -5.28
CA GLU A 111 12.87 -13.37 -5.42
C GLU A 111 12.83 -12.77 -6.83
N TYR A 112 12.88 -11.44 -6.89
CA TYR A 112 13.10 -10.67 -8.09
C TYR A 112 14.11 -9.56 -7.81
N VAL A 113 14.96 -9.32 -8.79
CA VAL A 113 15.95 -8.26 -8.77
C VAL A 113 15.56 -7.21 -9.80
N MET A 114 15.46 -5.96 -9.35
CA MET A 114 15.22 -4.81 -10.22
C MET A 114 16.48 -3.95 -10.30
N PRO A 115 17.08 -3.78 -11.49
CA PRO A 115 18.19 -2.86 -11.68
C PRO A 115 17.69 -1.42 -11.55
N THR A 116 18.29 -0.63 -10.65
CA THR A 116 18.03 0.81 -10.60
C THR A 116 18.78 1.51 -11.73
N VAL A 117 18.06 2.30 -12.53
CA VAL A 117 18.60 3.03 -13.70
C VAL A 117 19.73 4.01 -13.32
N LYS A 118 19.84 4.41 -12.04
CA LYS A 118 20.71 5.49 -11.57
C LYS A 118 21.82 5.07 -10.60
N THR A 119 21.79 3.86 -10.04
CA THR A 119 22.80 3.39 -9.08
C THR A 119 23.07 1.89 -9.29
N PRO A 120 24.30 1.40 -8.99
CA PRO A 120 24.64 -0.03 -9.07
C PRO A 120 23.95 -0.90 -8.00
N GLU A 121 23.03 -0.33 -7.23
CA GLU A 121 22.30 -1.01 -6.18
C GLU A 121 21.22 -1.91 -6.79
N HIS A 122 21.20 -3.17 -6.38
CA HIS A 122 20.17 -4.11 -6.80
C HIS A 122 19.10 -4.15 -5.71
N LYS A 123 17.87 -3.76 -6.04
CA LYS A 123 16.75 -3.95 -5.10
C LYS A 123 16.27 -5.39 -5.20
N GLN A 124 16.55 -6.15 -4.17
CA GLN A 124 16.02 -7.49 -3.97
C GLN A 124 14.60 -7.38 -3.37
N ILE A 125 13.63 -7.93 -4.08
CA ILE A 125 12.20 -7.87 -3.74
C ILE A 125 11.62 -9.27 -3.85
N TYR A 126 10.75 -9.65 -2.92
CA TYR A 126 10.05 -10.93 -2.97
C TYR A 126 8.59 -10.67 -3.34
N LEU A 127 8.16 -11.26 -4.45
CA LEU A 127 6.81 -11.10 -4.99
C LEU A 127 6.08 -12.43 -4.96
N ALA A 128 4.80 -12.42 -4.59
CA ALA A 128 3.91 -13.57 -4.68
C ALA A 128 2.66 -13.23 -5.49
N ASP A 129 2.09 -14.21 -6.17
CA ASP A 129 0.80 -14.05 -6.85
C ASP A 129 -0.33 -13.85 -5.83
N THR A 130 -1.33 -13.05 -6.21
CA THR A 130 -2.54 -12.81 -5.42
C THR A 130 -3.76 -12.63 -6.32
N TRP A 131 -4.97 -12.78 -5.76
CA TRP A 131 -6.24 -12.54 -6.46
C TRP A 131 -6.65 -11.06 -6.47
N VAL A 132 -6.02 -10.23 -5.65
CA VAL A 132 -6.35 -8.80 -5.55
C VAL A 132 -5.50 -7.94 -6.48
N ASN A 133 -6.08 -6.86 -6.99
CA ASN A 133 -5.33 -5.83 -7.71
C ASN A 133 -4.69 -4.87 -6.70
N LEU A 134 -3.36 -4.87 -6.61
CA LEU A 134 -2.57 -3.99 -5.73
C LEU A 134 -2.05 -2.72 -6.42
N ALA A 135 -2.29 -2.55 -7.73
CA ALA A 135 -1.88 -1.34 -8.45
C ALA A 135 -2.35 -0.03 -7.78
N PRO A 136 -3.60 0.09 -7.25
CA PRO A 136 -4.00 1.31 -6.56
C PRO A 136 -3.10 1.62 -5.36
N LEU A 137 -2.83 0.61 -4.52
CA LEU A 137 -1.99 0.77 -3.33
C LEU A 137 -0.57 1.20 -3.70
N TYR A 138 0.02 0.55 -4.71
CA TYR A 138 1.38 0.87 -5.14
C TYR A 138 1.45 2.27 -5.75
N ALA A 139 0.42 2.71 -6.46
CA ALA A 139 0.37 4.04 -7.07
C ALA A 139 0.15 5.18 -6.05
N PHE A 140 -0.30 4.90 -4.82
CA PHE A 140 -0.67 5.94 -3.86
C PHE A 140 0.42 7.00 -3.64
N ASN A 141 1.68 6.56 -3.48
CA ASN A 141 2.78 7.48 -3.20
C ASN A 141 3.15 8.40 -4.38
N SER A 142 2.63 8.16 -5.59
CA SER A 142 2.84 9.03 -6.75
C SER A 142 1.88 10.22 -6.81
N ILE A 143 0.76 10.18 -6.07
CA ILE A 143 -0.23 11.26 -6.00
C ILE A 143 0.36 12.41 -5.18
N ASP A 144 0.28 13.65 -5.65
CA ASP A 144 0.76 14.82 -4.90
C ASP A 144 -0.14 15.12 -3.68
N LEU A 145 0.18 14.49 -2.55
CA LEU A 145 -0.53 14.54 -1.28
C LEU A 145 0.46 14.89 -0.16
N PRO A 146 0.01 15.58 0.91
CA PRO A 146 0.89 15.99 2.02
C PRO A 146 1.45 14.80 2.82
N CYS A 147 0.74 13.67 2.85
CA CYS A 147 1.15 12.45 3.53
C CYS A 147 1.25 11.28 2.55
N LYS A 148 2.08 10.29 2.89
CA LYS A 148 2.43 9.14 2.06
C LYS A 148 2.37 7.85 2.87
N LEU A 149 2.33 6.71 2.21
CA LEU A 149 2.65 5.44 2.87
C LEU A 149 4.13 5.45 3.28
N PRO A 150 4.48 4.92 4.46
CA PRO A 150 5.87 4.75 4.91
C PRO A 150 6.70 3.90 3.94
N ILE A 151 6.05 2.98 3.24
CA ILE A 151 6.65 2.07 2.26
C ILE A 151 6.39 2.59 0.85
N ALA A 152 7.47 2.85 0.10
CA ALA A 152 7.39 3.14 -1.33
C ALA A 152 7.47 1.86 -2.17
N PHE A 153 6.33 1.24 -2.45
CA PHE A 153 6.32 -0.02 -3.20
C PHE A 153 6.94 0.11 -4.61
N PRO A 154 7.64 -0.93 -5.11
CA PRO A 154 8.11 -0.98 -6.49
C PRO A 154 6.95 -1.02 -7.50
N HIS A 155 7.25 -0.75 -8.77
CA HIS A 155 6.29 -0.76 -9.88
C HIS A 155 6.83 -1.54 -11.08
N GLY A 156 5.98 -1.79 -12.08
CA GLY A 156 6.38 -2.42 -13.34
C GLY A 156 6.37 -3.95 -13.31
N PHE A 157 5.53 -4.53 -12.46
CA PHE A 157 5.24 -5.96 -12.40
C PHE A 157 3.73 -6.19 -12.37
N PRO A 158 3.24 -7.42 -12.60
CA PRO A 158 1.83 -7.69 -12.70
C PRO A 158 1.03 -7.18 -11.50
N SER A 159 -0.09 -6.51 -11.76
CA SER A 159 -0.88 -5.82 -10.73
C SER A 159 -1.53 -6.78 -9.72
N ASN A 160 -1.56 -8.08 -10.03
CA ASN A 160 -2.02 -9.17 -9.19
C ASN A 160 -0.86 -9.84 -8.43
N MET A 161 0.24 -9.14 -8.17
CA MET A 161 1.32 -9.61 -7.29
C MET A 161 1.44 -8.74 -6.04
N VAL A 162 1.64 -9.40 -4.90
CA VAL A 162 1.93 -8.77 -3.62
C VAL A 162 3.43 -8.70 -3.39
N VAL A 163 3.90 -7.53 -2.93
CA VAL A 163 5.25 -7.40 -2.38
C VAL A 163 5.27 -7.94 -0.96
N VAL A 164 5.89 -9.10 -0.81
CA VAL A 164 5.96 -9.85 0.44
C VAL A 164 7.13 -9.40 1.30
N LYS A 165 8.25 -9.01 0.67
CA LYS A 165 9.41 -8.47 1.36
C LYS A 165 10.19 -7.59 0.42
N GLY A 166 10.78 -6.53 0.94
CA GLY A 166 11.65 -5.68 0.15
C GLY A 166 12.42 -4.69 1.00
N ARG A 167 13.22 -3.90 0.29
CA ARG A 167 13.89 -2.74 0.82
C ARG A 167 13.70 -1.58 -0.13
N THR A 168 13.38 -0.43 0.41
CA THR A 168 13.30 0.83 -0.33
C THR A 168 14.34 1.78 0.23
N THR A 169 14.83 2.67 -0.61
CA THR A 169 15.82 3.68 -0.24
C THR A 169 15.19 5.04 -0.50
N PRO A 170 14.25 5.50 0.35
CA PRO A 170 13.74 6.86 0.27
C PRO A 170 14.83 7.89 0.63
N VAL A 171 14.49 9.17 0.43
CA VAL A 171 15.33 10.34 0.75
C VAL A 171 15.85 10.34 2.20
N TYR A 172 15.15 9.65 3.11
CA TYR A 172 15.44 9.58 4.55
C TYR A 172 16.16 8.29 5.01
N GLY A 173 16.69 7.49 4.08
CA GLY A 173 17.44 6.26 4.38
C GLY A 173 16.64 4.98 4.18
N ASP A 174 17.32 3.84 4.22
CA ASP A 174 16.76 2.55 3.80
C ASP A 174 15.63 2.02 4.70
N VAL A 175 14.44 1.80 4.14
CA VAL A 175 13.31 1.15 4.80
C VAL A 175 13.24 -0.31 4.38
N SER A 176 13.40 -1.25 5.32
CA SER A 176 13.06 -2.66 5.07
C SER A 176 11.63 -2.93 5.46
N TYR A 177 10.95 -3.81 4.74
CA TYR A 177 9.57 -4.17 5.03
C TYR A 177 9.24 -5.61 4.63
N ASN A 178 8.26 -6.16 5.31
CA ASN A 178 7.75 -7.51 5.16
C ASN A 178 6.22 -7.51 5.35
N LEU A 179 5.51 -8.17 4.45
CA LEU A 179 4.10 -8.49 4.67
C LEU A 179 4.02 -9.41 5.89
N LYS A 180 3.35 -8.96 6.94
CA LYS A 180 3.26 -9.69 8.21
C LYS A 180 1.99 -10.52 8.24
N HIS A 181 0.87 -9.96 7.78
CA HIS A 181 -0.43 -10.58 7.94
C HIS A 181 -1.41 -10.15 6.84
N VAL A 182 -2.21 -11.12 6.37
CA VAL A 182 -3.42 -10.86 5.59
C VAL A 182 -4.54 -11.70 6.19
N GLY A 183 -5.58 -11.03 6.69
CA GLY A 183 -6.64 -11.70 7.44
C GLY A 183 -7.99 -11.00 7.35
N PHE A 184 -8.97 -11.61 8.01
CA PHE A 184 -10.32 -11.09 8.08
C PHE A 184 -10.42 -9.89 9.01
N THR A 185 -11.27 -8.92 8.66
CA THR A 185 -11.59 -7.76 9.49
C THR A 185 -13.02 -7.30 9.20
N GLN A 186 -13.52 -6.35 9.98
CA GLN A 186 -14.75 -5.62 9.68
C GLN A 186 -14.53 -4.13 9.94
N TYR A 187 -14.24 -3.39 8.87
CA TYR A 187 -14.07 -1.93 8.94
C TYR A 187 -15.15 -1.23 8.12
N TYR A 188 -15.77 -0.21 8.70
CA TYR A 188 -16.92 0.50 8.13
C TYR A 188 -16.58 1.96 7.86
N VAL A 189 -16.90 2.41 6.64
CA VAL A 189 -16.89 3.82 6.25
C VAL A 189 -18.27 4.14 5.70
N ASN A 190 -18.93 5.13 6.28
CA ASN A 190 -20.19 5.65 5.77
C ASN A 190 -19.93 6.98 5.03
N LEU A 191 -19.96 6.93 3.69
CA LEU A 191 -19.72 8.12 2.88
C LEU A 191 -20.79 9.22 3.06
N HIS A 192 -21.97 8.88 3.58
CA HIS A 192 -23.01 9.87 3.90
C HIS A 192 -22.64 10.80 5.05
N ASP A 193 -21.65 10.44 5.86
CA ASP A 193 -21.18 11.26 6.97
C ASP A 193 -20.28 12.41 6.50
N TYR A 194 -19.94 12.45 5.20
CA TYR A 194 -18.97 13.38 4.63
C TYR A 194 -19.60 14.33 3.61
N ARG A 195 -19.20 15.60 3.69
CA ARG A 195 -19.55 16.61 2.69
C ARG A 195 -18.45 16.68 1.63
N ARG A 196 -18.80 16.44 0.36
CA ARG A 196 -17.88 16.63 -0.76
C ARG A 196 -17.49 18.11 -0.90
N VAL A 197 -16.20 18.35 -1.00
CA VAL A 197 -15.63 19.62 -1.44
C VAL A 197 -15.13 19.45 -2.88
N ARG A 198 -15.15 20.54 -3.64
CA ARG A 198 -14.70 20.56 -5.03
C ARG A 198 -13.22 20.89 -5.10
#